data_AF-A0A261QRF0-F1
#
_entry.id   AF-A0A261QRF0-F1
#
_cell.length_a   1.000
_cell.length_b   1.000
_cell.length_c   1.000
_cell.angle_alpha   90.00
_cell.angle_beta   90.00
_cell.angle_gamma   90.00
#
_symmetry.space_group_name_H-M   'P 1'
#
loop_
_entity.id
_entity.type
_entity.pdbx_description
1 polymer ?
#
loop_
_entity_poly.entity_id
_entity_poly.type
_entity_poly.pdbx_seq_one_letter_code
_entity_poly.pdbx_strand_id
1 'polypeptide(L)'
;MSSIRLADLAQQLDAQLHGDGDIVITGIASIGSAQAGQITFLSDSRFREKLSSCQASAVVLTPYSLPFFTGAALVVSNPYLTYARMAQLMDTTPKPAEDISAGAVIAPDAILGQRVAVGANVVIESGVVLGNDVIIGPGCFVGKNTRIGAGTRLWANVTVYHDIFIGERCLIQSGTVIGADGFGYANDRGTWIKIPQLGRVIIGDRVEIGACTTIDRGALDDTRIGNGVIIDNQCQIAHNVVIGDNTAVAGGVIMAGSLTIGRYCMIGGASVINGHMAICDKVTVTGMGMVMRPITEPGVYSSGIPLQPNKEWRKTAALVMNISEMGKRMKAIERKLAKN
;
A
#
# COMPACT_ATOMS: atom_id res chain seq x y z
N MET A 1 12.66 -26.53 0.72
CA MET A 1 12.19 -25.69 1.84
C MET A 1 13.36 -25.46 2.75
N SER A 2 13.76 -24.20 2.98
CA SER A 2 14.81 -23.89 3.94
C SER A 2 14.25 -24.06 5.35
N SER A 3 14.89 -24.88 6.16
CA SER A 3 14.66 -24.91 7.60
C SER A 3 15.77 -24.14 8.32
N ILE A 4 15.48 -23.64 9.50
CA ILE A 4 16.43 -22.89 10.34
C ILE A 4 16.30 -23.34 11.79
N ARG A 5 17.41 -23.42 12.53
CA ARG A 5 17.35 -23.68 13.97
C ARG A 5 16.82 -22.45 14.69
N LEU A 6 16.07 -22.66 15.77
CA LEU A 6 15.47 -21.58 16.53
C LEU A 6 16.53 -20.61 17.10
N ALA A 7 17.70 -21.12 17.48
CA ALA A 7 18.83 -20.28 17.93
C ALA A 7 19.35 -19.34 16.82
N ASP A 8 19.53 -19.84 15.59
CA ASP A 8 19.99 -19.04 14.47
C ASP A 8 18.95 -17.98 14.09
N LEU A 9 17.67 -18.35 14.13
CA LEU A 9 16.55 -17.45 13.91
C LEU A 9 16.49 -16.36 14.99
N ALA A 10 16.70 -16.71 16.25
CA ALA A 10 16.76 -15.76 17.36
C ALA A 10 17.86 -14.71 17.16
N GLN A 11 19.05 -15.14 16.72
CA GLN A 11 20.17 -14.25 16.43
C GLN A 11 19.87 -13.28 15.28
N GLN A 12 19.29 -13.76 14.18
CA GLN A 12 18.94 -12.91 13.04
C GLN A 12 17.81 -11.92 13.35
N LEU A 13 16.95 -12.26 14.31
CA LEU A 13 15.81 -11.44 14.72
C LEU A 13 16.11 -10.52 15.93
N ASP A 14 17.31 -10.59 16.50
CA ASP A 14 17.69 -9.91 17.74
C ASP A 14 16.70 -10.21 18.88
N ALA A 15 16.38 -11.49 19.04
CA ALA A 15 15.41 -11.99 20.02
C ALA A 15 16.08 -12.79 21.12
N GLN A 16 15.59 -12.66 22.35
CA GLN A 16 16.05 -13.48 23.46
C GLN A 16 15.37 -14.86 23.41
N LEU A 17 16.17 -15.90 23.23
CA LEU A 17 15.70 -17.29 23.21
C LEU A 17 15.43 -17.79 24.65
N HIS A 18 14.26 -18.40 24.84
CA HIS A 18 13.91 -19.21 26.00
C HIS A 18 13.48 -20.60 25.56
N GLY A 19 14.03 -21.66 26.16
CA GLY A 19 13.76 -23.05 25.78
C GLY A 19 14.84 -23.64 24.87
N ASP A 20 14.47 -24.68 24.12
CA ASP A 20 15.41 -25.43 23.27
C ASP A 20 15.71 -24.70 21.95
N GLY A 21 16.99 -24.36 21.74
CA GLY A 21 17.47 -23.69 20.54
C GLY A 21 17.68 -24.59 19.33
N ASP A 22 17.66 -25.92 19.52
CA ASP A 22 17.91 -26.91 18.48
C ASP A 22 16.65 -27.23 17.66
N ILE A 23 15.50 -26.75 18.13
CA ILE A 23 14.22 -26.85 17.44
C ILE A 23 14.36 -26.34 16.00
N VAL A 24 13.97 -27.18 15.05
CA VAL A 24 13.99 -26.87 13.62
C VAL A 24 12.68 -26.20 13.24
N ILE A 25 12.77 -25.00 12.69
CA ILE A 25 11.63 -24.22 12.18
C ILE A 25 11.60 -24.34 10.66
N THR A 26 10.47 -24.81 10.12
CA THR A 26 10.22 -25.07 8.69
C THR A 26 9.18 -24.15 8.07
N GLY A 27 8.43 -23.40 8.89
CA GLY A 27 7.46 -22.43 8.41
C GLY A 27 6.86 -21.55 9.50
N ILE A 28 6.02 -20.62 9.09
CA ILE A 28 5.30 -19.69 9.96
C ILE A 28 3.81 -19.99 9.86
N ALA A 29 3.10 -19.95 10.99
CA ALA A 29 1.65 -20.16 11.00
C ALA A 29 0.95 -19.31 12.06
N SER A 30 -0.37 -19.15 11.91
CA SER A 30 -1.20 -18.47 12.90
C SER A 30 -1.27 -19.26 14.22
N ILE A 31 -1.46 -18.59 15.35
CA ILE A 31 -1.49 -19.24 16.67
C ILE A 31 -2.51 -20.38 16.78
N GLY A 32 -3.62 -20.31 16.04
CA GLY A 32 -4.68 -21.31 16.06
C GLY A 32 -4.47 -22.50 15.12
N SER A 33 -3.53 -22.40 14.17
CA SER A 33 -3.29 -23.44 13.16
C SER A 33 -1.86 -23.99 13.19
N ALA A 34 -0.95 -23.32 13.91
CA ALA A 34 0.46 -23.69 13.96
C ALA A 34 0.65 -25.10 14.51
N GLN A 35 1.51 -25.86 13.83
CA GLN A 35 1.87 -27.24 14.15
C GLN A 35 3.35 -27.34 14.56
N ALA A 36 3.77 -28.54 14.95
CA ALA A 36 5.18 -28.85 15.17
C ALA A 36 6.02 -28.51 13.92
N GLY A 37 7.20 -27.93 14.13
CA GLY A 37 8.07 -27.37 13.10
C GLY A 37 7.70 -25.94 12.69
N GLN A 38 6.57 -25.38 13.13
CA GLN A 38 6.18 -24.01 12.81
C GLN A 38 6.38 -23.07 13.99
N ILE A 39 6.73 -21.82 13.67
CA ILE A 39 6.79 -20.72 14.63
C ILE A 39 5.58 -19.80 14.43
N THR A 40 5.07 -19.24 15.54
CA THR A 40 3.99 -18.26 15.51
C THR A 40 4.36 -17.02 16.32
N PHE A 41 3.46 -16.04 16.44
CA PHE A 41 3.68 -14.86 17.25
C PHE A 41 2.41 -14.44 18.00
N LEU A 42 2.60 -13.73 19.11
CA LEU A 42 1.55 -13.10 19.89
C LEU A 42 1.87 -11.61 20.07
N SER A 43 1.24 -10.75 19.25
CA SER A 43 1.38 -9.29 19.37
C SER A 43 0.33 -8.66 20.28
N ASP A 44 -0.88 -9.23 20.34
CA ASP A 44 -2.01 -8.67 21.10
C ASP A 44 -2.32 -9.55 22.32
N SER A 45 -2.22 -8.93 23.50
CA SER A 45 -2.43 -9.61 24.78
C SER A 45 -3.83 -10.20 24.95
N ARG A 46 -4.84 -9.74 24.19
CA ARG A 46 -6.20 -10.28 24.21
C ARG A 46 -6.27 -11.74 23.75
N PHE A 47 -5.28 -12.20 22.98
CA PHE A 47 -5.22 -13.59 22.49
C PHE A 47 -4.33 -14.50 23.35
N ARG A 48 -3.88 -14.03 24.52
CA ARG A 48 -2.98 -14.79 25.40
C ARG A 48 -3.54 -16.17 25.80
N GLU A 49 -4.85 -16.30 25.99
CA GLU A 49 -5.48 -17.58 26.32
C GLU A 49 -5.21 -18.68 25.27
N LYS A 50 -5.01 -18.28 24.00
CA LYS A 50 -4.68 -19.20 22.90
C LYS A 50 -3.28 -19.81 23.01
N LEU A 51 -2.39 -19.30 23.86
CA LEU A 51 -1.06 -19.89 24.09
C LEU A 51 -1.18 -21.31 24.68
N SER A 52 -2.18 -21.54 25.52
CA SER A 52 -2.40 -22.83 26.20
C SER A 52 -2.74 -23.98 25.24
N SER A 53 -3.41 -23.67 24.12
CA SER A 53 -3.80 -24.63 23.09
C SER A 53 -2.92 -24.58 21.85
N CYS A 54 -1.85 -23.78 21.86
CA CYS A 54 -0.97 -23.61 20.73
C CYS A 54 -0.08 -24.84 20.52
N GLN A 55 -0.03 -25.37 19.30
CA GLN A 55 0.80 -26.51 18.92
C GLN A 55 2.06 -26.09 18.14
N ALA A 56 2.39 -24.79 18.13
CA ALA A 56 3.62 -24.29 17.52
C ALA A 56 4.86 -24.81 18.25
N SER A 57 5.93 -25.06 17.52
CA SER A 57 7.23 -25.40 18.13
C SER A 57 7.88 -24.21 18.83
N ALA A 58 7.59 -22.98 18.41
CA ALA A 58 8.03 -21.77 19.08
C ALA A 58 7.04 -20.61 18.95
N VAL A 59 7.10 -19.64 19.87
CA VAL A 59 6.27 -18.43 19.85
C VAL A 59 7.12 -17.18 20.02
N VAL A 60 6.97 -16.20 19.12
CA VAL A 60 7.49 -14.84 19.31
C VAL A 60 6.52 -14.05 20.19
N LEU A 61 6.98 -13.52 21.32
CA LEU A 61 6.12 -12.85 22.29
C LEU A 61 6.85 -11.76 23.09
N THR A 62 6.10 -10.97 23.86
CA THR A 62 6.68 -9.98 24.78
C THR A 62 7.09 -10.61 26.11
N PRO A 63 8.03 -9.99 26.87
CA PRO A 63 8.40 -10.48 28.20
C PRO A 63 7.19 -10.70 29.13
N TYR A 64 6.15 -9.87 29.01
CA TYR A 64 4.92 -9.97 29.81
C TYR A 64 4.06 -11.21 29.50
N SER A 65 4.17 -11.76 28.29
CA SER A 65 3.43 -12.95 27.87
C SER A 65 4.21 -14.24 28.10
N LEU A 66 5.53 -14.16 28.38
CA LEU A 66 6.39 -15.32 28.60
C LEU A 66 5.88 -16.25 29.72
N PRO A 67 5.40 -15.77 30.89
CA PRO A 67 4.93 -16.66 31.95
C PRO A 67 3.71 -17.52 31.59
N PHE A 68 3.03 -17.21 30.49
CA PHE A 68 1.80 -17.88 30.04
C PHE A 68 2.05 -18.91 28.94
N PHE A 69 3.31 -19.16 28.58
CA PHE A 69 3.70 -20.14 27.57
C PHE A 69 4.78 -21.06 28.12
N THR A 70 4.62 -22.36 27.92
CA THR A 70 5.52 -23.40 28.47
C THR A 70 6.49 -23.96 27.43
N GLY A 71 6.35 -23.60 26.15
CA GLY A 71 7.23 -24.02 25.06
C GLY A 71 8.39 -23.05 24.81
N ALA A 72 9.12 -23.26 23.71
CA ALA A 72 10.23 -22.40 23.32
C ALA A 72 9.74 -21.02 22.83
N ALA A 73 10.33 -19.93 23.33
CA ALA A 73 9.90 -18.57 23.03
C ALA A 73 11.05 -17.70 22.51
N LEU A 74 10.72 -16.82 21.58
CA LEU A 74 11.56 -15.69 21.18
C LEU A 74 10.99 -14.41 21.77
N VAL A 75 11.68 -13.86 22.77
CA VAL A 75 11.21 -12.71 23.53
C VAL A 75 11.72 -11.42 22.90
N VAL A 76 10.79 -10.53 22.55
CA VAL A 76 11.05 -9.26 21.86
C VAL A 76 10.15 -8.13 22.35
N SER A 77 10.52 -6.89 22.08
CA SER A 77 9.70 -5.71 22.42
C SER A 77 8.49 -5.54 21.49
N ASN A 78 8.63 -5.91 20.20
CA ASN A 78 7.57 -5.78 19.20
C ASN A 78 7.39 -7.08 18.40
N PRO A 79 6.53 -8.00 18.86
CA PRO A 79 6.31 -9.28 18.20
C PRO A 79 5.81 -9.16 16.75
N TYR A 80 5.05 -8.11 16.42
CA TYR A 80 4.53 -7.93 15.06
C TYR A 80 5.63 -7.52 14.07
N LEU A 81 6.53 -6.64 14.49
CA LEU A 81 7.72 -6.29 13.70
C LEU A 81 8.65 -7.51 13.52
N THR A 82 8.87 -8.28 14.58
CA THR A 82 9.69 -9.50 14.51
C THR A 82 9.05 -10.54 13.60
N TYR A 83 7.71 -10.70 13.65
CA TYR A 83 6.99 -11.52 12.68
C TYR A 83 7.23 -11.07 11.24
N ALA A 84 7.17 -9.77 10.94
CA ALA A 84 7.43 -9.27 9.59
C ALA A 84 8.85 -9.63 9.09
N ARG A 85 9.87 -9.49 9.95
CA ARG A 85 11.25 -9.89 9.62
C ARG A 85 11.40 -11.39 9.45
N MET A 86 10.79 -12.17 10.33
CA MET A 86 10.78 -13.63 10.27
C MET A 86 10.11 -14.13 8.99
N ALA A 87 9.00 -13.51 8.58
CA ALA A 87 8.30 -13.80 7.33
C ALA A 87 9.17 -13.56 6.10
N GLN A 88 10.03 -12.53 6.12
CA GLN A 88 11.00 -12.28 5.04
C GLN A 88 12.11 -13.34 5.00
N LEU A 89 12.63 -13.77 6.16
CA LEU A 89 13.66 -14.83 6.24
C LEU A 89 13.17 -16.19 5.75
N MET A 90 11.87 -16.45 5.93
CA MET A 90 11.22 -17.71 5.56
C MET A 90 10.30 -17.58 4.34
N ASP A 91 10.49 -16.53 3.53
CA ASP A 91 9.61 -16.26 2.40
C ASP A 91 9.68 -17.38 1.36
N THR A 92 8.55 -18.03 1.12
CA THR A 92 8.39 -19.07 0.09
C THR A 92 7.79 -18.52 -1.20
N THR A 93 7.55 -17.21 -1.26
CA THR A 93 6.99 -16.56 -2.44
C THR A 93 7.91 -16.78 -3.64
N PRO A 94 7.41 -17.36 -4.74
CA PRO A 94 8.23 -17.55 -5.93
C PRO A 94 8.63 -16.20 -6.51
N LYS A 95 9.73 -16.18 -7.26
CA LYS A 95 10.10 -15.00 -8.04
C LYS A 95 9.16 -14.85 -9.24
N PRO A 96 8.87 -13.63 -9.72
CA PRO A 96 8.08 -13.42 -10.93
C PRO A 96 8.72 -14.02 -12.20
N ALA A 97 10.05 -14.10 -12.23
CA ALA A 97 10.88 -14.74 -13.26
C ALA A 97 12.26 -15.09 -12.67
N GLU A 98 12.99 -16.02 -13.30
CA GLU A 98 14.34 -16.44 -12.86
C GLU A 98 15.44 -16.12 -13.89
N ASP A 99 15.12 -16.18 -15.18
CA ASP A 99 16.00 -15.87 -16.31
C ASP A 99 15.31 -14.95 -17.32
N ILE A 100 15.96 -14.66 -18.45
CA ILE A 100 15.33 -14.02 -19.61
C ILE A 100 14.66 -15.12 -20.46
N SER A 101 13.33 -15.08 -20.52
CA SER A 101 12.54 -16.03 -21.31
C SER A 101 12.79 -15.86 -22.81
N ALA A 102 12.87 -16.97 -23.55
CA ALA A 102 12.93 -16.96 -25.01
C ALA A 102 11.68 -16.35 -25.68
N GLY A 103 10.57 -16.25 -24.96
CA GLY A 103 9.33 -15.60 -25.42
C GLY A 103 9.27 -14.11 -25.10
N ALA A 104 10.31 -13.50 -24.51
CA ALA A 104 10.36 -12.07 -24.27
C ALA A 104 10.77 -11.31 -25.55
N VAL A 105 10.14 -10.17 -25.80
CA VAL A 105 10.48 -9.26 -26.89
C VAL A 105 11.19 -8.06 -26.28
N ILE A 106 12.49 -7.94 -26.52
CA ILE A 106 13.33 -6.89 -25.94
C ILE A 106 13.94 -6.08 -27.08
N ALA A 107 13.77 -4.75 -27.04
CA ALA A 107 14.37 -3.86 -28.00
C ALA A 107 15.91 -3.97 -28.00
N PRO A 108 16.58 -3.94 -29.16
CA PRO A 108 18.04 -4.15 -29.23
C PRO A 108 18.88 -3.12 -28.49
N ASP A 109 18.34 -1.92 -28.26
CA ASP A 109 18.98 -0.79 -27.57
C ASP A 109 18.62 -0.70 -26.08
N ALA A 110 17.82 -1.64 -25.56
CA ALA A 110 17.52 -1.70 -24.13
C ALA A 110 18.78 -2.09 -23.33
N ILE A 111 18.99 -1.44 -22.19
CA ILE A 111 20.15 -1.67 -21.32
C ILE A 111 19.72 -2.50 -20.12
N LEU A 112 20.30 -3.69 -19.97
CA LEU A 112 20.02 -4.60 -18.87
C LEU A 112 21.22 -4.68 -17.92
N GLY A 113 20.97 -4.52 -16.63
CA GLY A 113 21.94 -4.75 -15.56
C GLY A 113 22.28 -6.23 -15.35
N GLN A 114 23.03 -6.51 -14.29
CA GLN A 114 23.38 -7.88 -13.91
C GLN A 114 22.19 -8.60 -13.27
N ARG A 115 22.07 -9.91 -13.52
CA ARG A 115 21.06 -10.80 -12.90
C ARG A 115 19.61 -10.31 -13.09
N VAL A 116 19.34 -9.65 -14.22
CA VAL A 116 17.99 -9.27 -14.63
C VAL A 116 17.25 -10.53 -15.10
N ALA A 117 16.01 -10.69 -14.66
CA ALA A 117 15.11 -11.76 -15.10
C ALA A 117 13.87 -11.17 -15.79
N VAL A 118 13.47 -11.76 -16.91
CA VAL A 118 12.38 -11.28 -17.75
C VAL A 118 11.47 -12.45 -18.12
N GLY A 119 10.23 -12.42 -17.66
CA GLY A 119 9.24 -13.47 -17.86
C GLY A 119 8.79 -13.64 -19.32
N ALA A 120 8.00 -14.69 -19.56
CA ALA A 120 7.46 -14.98 -20.88
C ALA A 120 6.52 -13.86 -21.38
N ASN A 121 6.56 -13.59 -22.69
CA ASN A 121 5.69 -12.62 -23.36
C ASN A 121 5.79 -11.18 -22.81
N VAL A 122 6.91 -10.84 -22.16
CA VAL A 122 7.20 -9.45 -21.79
C VAL A 122 7.58 -8.66 -23.04
N VAL A 123 7.18 -7.40 -23.10
CA VAL A 123 7.62 -6.44 -24.12
C VAL A 123 8.40 -5.32 -23.45
N ILE A 124 9.69 -5.19 -23.80
CA ILE A 124 10.58 -4.11 -23.39
C ILE A 124 10.88 -3.23 -24.59
N GLU A 125 10.44 -1.97 -24.53
CA GLU A 125 10.61 -1.00 -25.61
C GLU A 125 12.01 -0.37 -25.65
N SER A 126 12.26 0.38 -26.74
CA SER A 126 13.53 1.06 -27.00
C SER A 126 13.89 2.11 -25.94
N GLY A 127 15.18 2.24 -25.64
CA GLY A 127 15.72 3.16 -24.65
C GLY A 127 15.46 2.77 -23.17
N VAL A 128 14.82 1.62 -22.91
CA VAL A 128 14.57 1.17 -21.54
C VAL A 128 15.88 0.81 -20.83
N VAL A 129 15.96 1.15 -19.54
CA VAL A 129 17.08 0.78 -18.66
C VAL A 129 16.56 -0.01 -17.46
N LEU A 130 17.00 -1.26 -17.32
CA LEU A 130 16.74 -2.10 -16.15
C LEU A 130 18.01 -2.21 -15.31
N GLY A 131 17.94 -1.84 -14.03
CA GLY A 131 19.03 -1.97 -13.08
C GLY A 131 19.38 -3.42 -12.72
N ASN A 132 20.41 -3.60 -11.89
CA ASN A 132 20.80 -4.92 -11.40
C ASN A 132 19.67 -5.58 -10.61
N ASP A 133 19.54 -6.91 -10.71
CA ASP A 133 18.57 -7.71 -9.95
C ASP A 133 17.10 -7.33 -10.18
N VAL A 134 16.79 -6.59 -11.26
CA VAL A 134 15.41 -6.29 -11.66
C VAL A 134 14.73 -7.56 -12.16
N ILE A 135 13.48 -7.76 -11.75
CA ILE A 135 12.66 -8.89 -12.21
C ILE A 135 11.37 -8.37 -12.82
N ILE A 136 11.14 -8.70 -14.09
CA ILE A 136 9.92 -8.35 -14.82
C ILE A 136 9.10 -9.62 -15.02
N GLY A 137 7.93 -9.71 -14.39
CA GLY A 137 7.02 -10.86 -14.50
C GLY A 137 6.41 -11.03 -15.89
N PRO A 138 5.82 -12.20 -16.20
CA PRO A 138 5.31 -12.51 -17.54
C PRO A 138 4.19 -11.55 -17.98
N GLY A 139 4.11 -11.28 -19.28
CA GLY A 139 3.08 -10.44 -19.88
C GLY A 139 3.16 -8.95 -19.54
N CYS A 140 4.24 -8.48 -18.90
CA CYS A 140 4.43 -7.05 -18.66
C CYS A 140 4.74 -6.28 -19.94
N PHE A 141 4.40 -4.99 -19.92
CA PHE A 141 4.83 -4.01 -20.92
C PHE A 141 5.63 -2.90 -20.24
N VAL A 142 6.82 -2.60 -20.76
CA VAL A 142 7.66 -1.48 -20.32
C VAL A 142 7.93 -0.57 -21.51
N GLY A 143 7.34 0.64 -21.47
CA GLY A 143 7.37 1.61 -22.56
C GLY A 143 8.71 2.32 -22.73
N LYS A 144 8.87 3.02 -23.86
CA LYS A 144 10.12 3.65 -24.30
C LYS A 144 10.76 4.54 -23.24
N ASN A 145 12.10 4.54 -23.18
CA ASN A 145 12.91 5.40 -22.29
C ASN A 145 12.67 5.23 -20.77
N THR A 146 11.86 4.25 -20.36
CA THR A 146 11.57 4.00 -18.95
C THR A 146 12.79 3.44 -18.23
N ARG A 147 12.98 3.85 -16.97
CA ARG A 147 14.08 3.40 -16.11
C ARG A 147 13.54 2.74 -14.86
N ILE A 148 14.04 1.54 -14.57
CA ILE A 148 13.66 0.76 -13.39
C ILE A 148 14.93 0.46 -12.59
N GLY A 149 14.97 0.93 -11.34
CA GLY A 149 16.12 0.82 -10.44
C GLY A 149 16.37 -0.58 -9.92
N ALA A 150 17.54 -0.78 -9.32
CA ALA A 150 18.03 -2.10 -8.91
C ALA A 150 17.12 -2.80 -7.89
N GLY A 151 16.98 -4.12 -8.02
CA GLY A 151 16.18 -4.96 -7.13
C GLY A 151 14.67 -4.73 -7.19
N THR A 152 14.19 -3.90 -8.12
CA THR A 152 12.75 -3.67 -8.31
C THR A 152 12.10 -4.85 -9.03
N ARG A 153 10.90 -5.23 -8.58
CA ARG A 153 10.15 -6.38 -9.07
C ARG A 153 8.76 -5.96 -9.57
N LEU A 154 8.43 -6.34 -10.79
CA LEU A 154 7.07 -6.27 -11.32
C LEU A 154 6.50 -7.68 -11.37
N TRP A 155 5.29 -7.87 -10.82
CA TRP A 155 4.51 -9.09 -11.03
C TRP A 155 3.91 -9.12 -12.45
N ALA A 156 3.25 -10.23 -12.78
CA ALA A 156 2.71 -10.45 -14.12
C ALA A 156 1.75 -9.34 -14.57
N ASN A 157 1.72 -9.05 -15.87
CA ASN A 157 0.74 -8.15 -16.49
C ASN A 157 0.71 -6.72 -15.90
N VAL A 158 1.87 -6.18 -15.53
CA VAL A 158 2.03 -4.75 -15.20
C VAL A 158 2.30 -3.98 -16.49
N THR A 159 1.65 -2.82 -16.65
CA THR A 159 1.89 -1.92 -17.77
C THR A 159 2.55 -0.63 -17.28
N VAL A 160 3.77 -0.38 -17.74
CA VAL A 160 4.49 0.87 -17.52
C VAL A 160 4.60 1.60 -18.86
N TYR A 161 4.09 2.83 -18.92
CA TYR A 161 4.15 3.67 -20.12
C TYR A 161 5.60 4.17 -20.39
N HIS A 162 5.75 5.10 -21.32
CA HIS A 162 7.03 5.69 -21.70
C HIS A 162 7.51 6.77 -20.71
N ASP A 163 8.83 6.99 -20.66
CA ASP A 163 9.51 8.02 -19.87
C ASP A 163 9.22 7.94 -18.36
N ILE A 164 8.95 6.75 -17.84
CA ILE A 164 8.67 6.52 -16.41
C ILE A 164 9.98 6.24 -15.66
N PHE A 165 10.09 6.74 -14.43
CA PHE A 165 11.21 6.46 -13.55
C PHE A 165 10.71 5.74 -12.30
N ILE A 166 11.27 4.56 -12.03
CA ILE A 166 11.00 3.76 -10.84
C ILE A 166 12.31 3.53 -10.12
N GLY A 167 12.36 3.85 -8.82
CA GLY A 167 13.53 3.70 -7.98
C GLY A 167 13.90 2.25 -7.68
N GLU A 168 14.73 2.07 -6.65
CA GLU A 168 15.26 0.77 -6.25
C GLU A 168 14.31 0.02 -5.30
N ARG A 169 14.40 -1.31 -5.33
CA ARG A 169 13.72 -2.22 -4.38
C ARG A 169 12.20 -1.97 -4.29
N CYS A 170 11.57 -1.58 -5.39
CA CYS A 170 10.13 -1.42 -5.48
C CYS A 170 9.44 -2.75 -5.77
N LEU A 171 8.15 -2.84 -5.46
CA LEU A 171 7.29 -3.99 -5.75
C LEU A 171 5.98 -3.53 -6.37
N ILE A 172 5.65 -4.02 -7.56
CA ILE A 172 4.41 -3.63 -8.25
C ILE A 172 3.61 -4.89 -8.59
N GLN A 173 2.36 -4.91 -8.17
CA GLN A 173 1.45 -6.04 -8.30
C GLN A 173 0.69 -6.02 -9.63
N SER A 174 0.16 -7.18 -10.01
CA SER A 174 -0.45 -7.44 -11.32
C SER A 174 -1.59 -6.49 -11.69
N GLY A 175 -1.73 -6.19 -12.98
CA GLY A 175 -2.80 -5.34 -13.52
C GLY A 175 -2.63 -3.84 -13.26
N THR A 176 -1.57 -3.44 -12.57
CA THR A 176 -1.23 -2.03 -12.32
C THR A 176 -0.82 -1.33 -13.61
N VAL A 177 -1.27 -0.08 -13.77
CA VAL A 177 -0.92 0.78 -14.91
C VAL A 177 -0.25 2.07 -14.40
N ILE A 178 0.95 2.34 -14.90
CA ILE A 178 1.75 3.51 -14.52
C ILE A 178 2.04 4.34 -15.75
N GLY A 179 1.66 5.62 -15.70
CA GLY A 179 1.95 6.63 -16.72
C GLY A 179 0.90 6.77 -17.83
N ALA A 180 -0.34 6.34 -17.60
CA ALA A 180 -1.45 6.64 -18.49
C ALA A 180 -1.72 8.15 -18.55
N ASP A 181 -2.45 8.59 -19.59
CA ASP A 181 -2.86 9.99 -19.70
C ASP A 181 -3.90 10.35 -18.62
N GLY A 182 -3.66 11.44 -17.89
CA GLY A 182 -4.66 12.03 -17.01
C GLY A 182 -5.82 12.72 -17.75
N PHE A 183 -6.77 13.24 -16.96
CA PHE A 183 -7.98 13.90 -17.45
C PHE A 183 -7.74 15.34 -17.96
N GLY A 184 -6.90 15.50 -18.98
CA GLY A 184 -6.59 16.79 -19.59
C GLY A 184 -7.46 17.09 -20.82
N TYR A 185 -8.50 17.91 -20.65
CA TYR A 185 -9.37 18.37 -21.74
C TYR A 185 -9.72 19.85 -21.62
N ALA A 186 -9.70 20.58 -22.73
CA ALA A 186 -10.30 21.91 -22.84
C ALA A 186 -11.71 21.80 -23.45
N ASN A 187 -12.63 22.68 -23.07
CA ASN A 187 -13.96 22.72 -23.67
C ASN A 187 -14.00 23.75 -24.80
N ASP A 188 -14.31 23.30 -26.02
CA ASP A 188 -14.67 24.16 -27.13
C ASP A 188 -16.15 23.95 -27.46
N ARG A 189 -17.00 24.86 -26.96
CA ARG A 189 -18.45 24.91 -27.26
C ARG A 189 -19.18 23.57 -27.05
N GLY A 190 -18.86 22.86 -25.97
CA GLY A 190 -19.46 21.57 -25.62
C GLY A 190 -18.71 20.35 -26.12
N THR A 191 -17.65 20.51 -26.93
CA THR A 191 -16.75 19.42 -27.34
C THR A 191 -15.48 19.44 -26.49
N TRP A 192 -15.05 18.28 -26.02
CA TRP A 192 -13.82 18.11 -25.25
C TRP A 192 -12.64 17.89 -26.18
N ILE A 193 -11.69 18.82 -26.15
CA ILE A 193 -10.46 18.77 -26.93
C ILE A 193 -9.34 18.23 -26.05
N LYS A 194 -8.76 17.09 -26.44
CA LYS A 194 -7.69 16.41 -25.69
C LYS A 194 -6.46 17.30 -25.58
N ILE A 195 -5.95 17.44 -24.36
CA ILE A 195 -4.65 18.05 -24.07
C ILE A 195 -3.63 16.92 -23.91
N PRO A 196 -2.59 16.84 -24.77
CA PRO A 196 -1.50 15.88 -24.60
C PRO A 196 -0.87 15.99 -23.21
N GLN A 197 -0.64 14.84 -22.56
CA GLN A 197 -0.01 14.77 -21.24
C GLN A 197 1.47 14.45 -21.45
N LEU A 198 2.32 15.46 -21.30
CA LEU A 198 3.74 15.42 -21.68
C LEU A 198 4.67 15.19 -20.49
N GLY A 199 4.14 15.30 -19.26
CA GLY A 199 4.87 14.97 -18.04
C GLY A 199 5.01 13.46 -17.87
N ARG A 200 5.60 13.06 -16.74
CA ARG A 200 5.94 11.66 -16.46
C ARG A 200 5.43 11.23 -15.10
N VAL A 201 5.85 10.05 -14.68
CA VAL A 201 5.73 9.57 -13.29
C VAL A 201 7.14 9.29 -12.76
N ILE A 202 7.41 9.81 -11.56
CA ILE A 202 8.65 9.55 -10.80
C ILE A 202 8.26 8.81 -9.52
N ILE A 203 8.71 7.56 -9.40
CA ILE A 203 8.54 6.72 -8.22
C ILE A 203 9.89 6.58 -7.53
N GLY A 204 9.94 6.90 -6.23
CA GLY A 204 11.13 6.77 -5.39
C GLY A 204 11.50 5.31 -5.08
N ASP A 205 12.33 5.12 -4.06
CA ASP A 205 12.79 3.79 -3.65
C ASP A 205 11.84 3.12 -2.65
N ARG A 206 11.85 1.78 -2.62
CA ARG A 206 11.11 0.94 -1.66
C ARG A 206 9.61 1.21 -1.67
N VAL A 207 9.07 1.53 -2.84
CA VAL A 207 7.64 1.77 -3.03
C VAL A 207 6.95 0.46 -3.33
N GLU A 208 5.82 0.20 -2.67
CA GLU A 208 4.94 -0.93 -2.99
C GLU A 208 3.62 -0.43 -3.58
N ILE A 209 3.22 -1.00 -4.73
CA ILE A 209 1.97 -0.66 -5.42
C ILE A 209 1.15 -1.93 -5.64
N GLY A 210 -0.06 -1.93 -5.08
CA GLY A 210 -1.04 -3.00 -5.12
C GLY A 210 -1.68 -3.19 -6.49
N ALA A 211 -2.42 -4.29 -6.63
CA ALA A 211 -2.97 -4.76 -7.89
C ALA A 211 -4.04 -3.81 -8.45
N CYS A 212 -4.07 -3.69 -9.77
CA CYS A 212 -5.03 -2.85 -10.51
C CYS A 212 -5.07 -1.39 -10.04
N THR A 213 -3.97 -0.87 -9.51
CA THR A 213 -3.81 0.56 -9.22
C THR A 213 -3.40 1.31 -10.49
N THR A 214 -3.89 2.54 -10.63
CA THR A 214 -3.64 3.40 -11.78
C THR A 214 -2.97 4.70 -11.32
N ILE A 215 -1.82 5.00 -11.90
CA ILE A 215 -1.06 6.23 -11.63
C ILE A 215 -0.87 6.99 -12.94
N ASP A 216 -1.57 8.10 -13.09
CA ASP A 216 -1.52 8.91 -14.29
C ASP A 216 -0.21 9.71 -14.34
N ARG A 217 0.32 9.91 -15.55
CA ARG A 217 1.43 10.84 -15.78
C ARG A 217 0.96 12.27 -15.57
N GLY A 218 1.90 13.15 -15.20
CA GLY A 218 1.57 14.56 -15.08
C GLY A 218 1.38 15.26 -16.44
N ALA A 219 0.71 16.41 -16.43
CA ALA A 219 0.39 17.12 -17.67
C ALA A 219 1.62 17.74 -18.35
N LEU A 220 2.47 18.42 -17.56
CA LEU A 220 3.73 19.02 -18.00
C LEU A 220 4.84 18.63 -17.02
N ASP A 221 4.62 18.94 -15.75
CA ASP A 221 5.40 18.39 -14.63
C ASP A 221 5.02 16.94 -14.35
N ASP A 222 5.76 16.30 -13.46
CA ASP A 222 5.61 14.87 -13.16
C ASP A 222 4.64 14.61 -11.98
N THR A 223 3.92 13.48 -12.05
CA THR A 223 3.33 12.84 -10.86
C THR A 223 4.48 12.22 -10.04
N ARG A 224 4.47 12.36 -8.71
CA ARG A 224 5.61 11.98 -7.85
C ARG A 224 5.19 11.15 -6.66
N ILE A 225 5.84 9.99 -6.50
CA ILE A 225 5.64 9.07 -5.37
C ILE A 225 6.94 9.02 -4.57
N GLY A 226 6.88 9.43 -3.31
CA GLY A 226 8.01 9.46 -2.38
C GLY A 226 8.53 8.09 -2.00
N ASN A 227 9.65 8.07 -1.27
CA ASN A 227 10.30 6.83 -0.86
C ASN A 227 9.50 6.10 0.23
N GLY A 228 9.47 4.77 0.19
CA GLY A 228 8.80 3.95 1.21
C GLY A 228 7.28 4.11 1.22
N VAL A 229 6.69 4.72 0.19
CA VAL A 229 5.24 4.84 0.05
C VAL A 229 4.66 3.46 -0.25
N ILE A 230 3.52 3.15 0.38
CA ILE A 230 2.75 1.94 0.09
C ILE A 230 1.36 2.33 -0.38
N ILE A 231 0.97 1.82 -1.55
CA ILE A 231 -0.33 2.08 -2.18
C ILE A 231 -0.99 0.72 -2.38
N ASP A 232 -2.15 0.51 -1.78
CA ASP A 232 -2.90 -0.74 -1.87
C ASP A 232 -3.65 -0.83 -3.21
N ASN A 233 -4.44 -1.89 -3.38
CA ASN A 233 -5.13 -2.24 -4.61
C ASN A 233 -6.16 -1.19 -5.05
N GLN A 234 -6.37 -1.09 -6.36
CA GLN A 234 -7.46 -0.32 -6.98
C GLN A 234 -7.48 1.16 -6.57
N CYS A 235 -6.31 1.75 -6.31
CA CYS A 235 -6.20 3.18 -6.08
C CYS A 235 -6.14 3.93 -7.42
N GLN A 236 -6.73 5.12 -7.47
CA GLN A 236 -6.57 6.08 -8.57
C GLN A 236 -5.72 7.25 -8.10
N ILE A 237 -4.55 7.41 -8.71
CA ILE A 237 -3.64 8.55 -8.49
C ILE A 237 -3.61 9.39 -9.76
N ALA A 238 -4.34 10.51 -9.76
CA ALA A 238 -4.45 11.37 -10.94
C ALA A 238 -3.14 12.13 -11.26
N HIS A 239 -3.16 12.84 -12.40
CA HIS A 239 -2.03 13.62 -12.90
C HIS A 239 -1.55 14.67 -11.89
N ASN A 240 -0.22 14.85 -11.82
CA ASN A 240 0.47 15.83 -10.97
C ASN A 240 0.28 15.64 -9.47
N VAL A 241 -0.24 14.49 -9.03
CA VAL A 241 -0.30 14.16 -7.60
C VAL A 241 1.12 13.97 -7.07
N VAL A 242 1.36 14.47 -5.86
CA VAL A 242 2.60 14.29 -5.11
C VAL A 242 2.30 13.61 -3.77
N ILE A 243 2.92 12.47 -3.51
CA ILE A 243 2.80 11.74 -2.24
C ILE A 243 4.15 11.73 -1.54
N GLY A 244 4.20 12.25 -0.31
CA GLY A 244 5.42 12.30 0.50
C GLY A 244 5.84 10.95 1.08
N ASP A 245 7.12 10.86 1.43
CA ASP A 245 7.77 9.65 1.94
C ASP A 245 7.01 8.97 3.10
N ASN A 246 7.01 7.62 3.06
CA ASN A 246 6.42 6.74 4.07
C ASN A 246 4.93 6.95 4.34
N THR A 247 4.20 7.55 3.39
CA THR A 247 2.74 7.62 3.44
C THR A 247 2.13 6.30 2.98
N ALA A 248 1.07 5.87 3.66
CA ALA A 248 0.32 4.66 3.35
C ALA A 248 -1.08 5.01 2.80
N VAL A 249 -1.45 4.39 1.68
CA VAL A 249 -2.73 4.57 0.99
C VAL A 249 -3.44 3.23 0.88
N ALA A 250 -4.57 3.06 1.57
CA ALA A 250 -5.34 1.82 1.57
C ALA A 250 -6.25 1.69 0.33
N GLY A 251 -6.82 0.51 0.12
CA GLY A 251 -7.46 0.14 -1.15
C GLY A 251 -8.65 1.02 -1.55
N GLY A 252 -8.82 1.20 -2.86
CA GLY A 252 -9.94 1.94 -3.45
C GLY A 252 -9.90 3.46 -3.22
N VAL A 253 -8.76 4.03 -2.80
CA VAL A 253 -8.64 5.47 -2.62
C VAL A 253 -8.59 6.18 -3.97
N ILE A 254 -9.29 7.31 -4.06
CA ILE A 254 -9.35 8.14 -5.27
C ILE A 254 -8.75 9.51 -4.95
N MET A 255 -7.68 9.87 -5.65
CA MET A 255 -7.00 11.17 -5.55
C MET A 255 -7.15 11.95 -6.86
N ALA A 256 -7.74 13.13 -6.79
CA ALA A 256 -7.86 14.03 -7.93
C ALA A 256 -6.55 14.80 -8.21
N GLY A 257 -6.47 15.39 -9.40
CA GLY A 257 -5.23 15.96 -9.95
C GLY A 257 -4.65 17.10 -9.12
N SER A 258 -3.32 17.24 -9.15
CA SER A 258 -2.56 18.28 -8.44
C SER A 258 -2.73 18.28 -6.91
N LEU A 259 -3.09 17.14 -6.30
CA LEU A 259 -3.07 16.96 -4.85
C LEU A 259 -1.63 16.77 -4.35
N THR A 260 -1.28 17.41 -3.24
CA THR A 260 -0.04 17.13 -2.51
C THR A 260 -0.36 16.53 -1.14
N ILE A 261 0.15 15.33 -0.86
CA ILE A 261 0.08 14.69 0.45
C ILE A 261 1.49 14.70 1.07
N GLY A 262 1.58 15.12 2.33
CA GLY A 262 2.79 15.10 3.12
C GLY A 262 3.33 13.71 3.44
N ARG A 263 4.32 13.67 4.34
CA ARG A 263 4.99 12.46 4.81
C ARG A 263 4.23 11.80 5.95
N TYR A 264 4.39 10.48 6.09
CA TYR A 264 3.82 9.68 7.19
C TYR A 264 2.30 9.82 7.33
N CYS A 265 1.59 10.07 6.23
CA CYS A 265 0.14 10.10 6.23
C CYS A 265 -0.42 8.68 6.13
N MET A 266 -1.65 8.50 6.61
CA MET A 266 -2.40 7.25 6.50
C MET A 266 -3.76 7.56 5.89
N ILE A 267 -3.98 7.16 4.64
CA ILE A 267 -5.24 7.38 3.94
C ILE A 267 -6.06 6.10 3.97
N GLY A 268 -7.14 6.13 4.75
CA GLY A 268 -8.05 4.99 4.92
C GLY A 268 -8.76 4.61 3.62
N GLY A 269 -9.11 3.33 3.50
CA GLY A 269 -9.65 2.75 2.28
C GLY A 269 -10.94 3.45 1.82
N ALA A 270 -11.15 3.46 0.51
CA ALA A 270 -12.28 4.11 -0.16
C ALA A 270 -12.44 5.62 0.14
N SER A 271 -11.39 6.29 0.60
CA SER A 271 -11.41 7.75 0.73
C SER A 271 -11.35 8.43 -0.64
N VAL A 272 -12.04 9.56 -0.76
CA VAL A 272 -12.05 10.40 -1.95
C VAL A 272 -11.46 11.76 -1.59
N ILE A 273 -10.38 12.13 -2.27
CA ILE A 273 -9.62 13.35 -2.00
C ILE A 273 -9.66 14.26 -3.21
N ASN A 274 -10.11 15.49 -2.99
CA ASN A 274 -10.24 16.49 -4.03
C ASN A 274 -8.87 17.04 -4.48
N GLY A 275 -8.81 17.63 -5.67
CA GLY A 275 -7.58 18.07 -6.32
C GLY A 275 -7.14 19.47 -5.88
N HIS A 276 -6.00 19.91 -6.42
CA HIS A 276 -5.46 21.27 -6.21
C HIS A 276 -5.39 21.71 -4.75
N MET A 277 -5.02 20.80 -3.85
CA MET A 277 -4.91 21.08 -2.43
C MET A 277 -3.73 20.36 -1.80
N ALA A 278 -3.46 20.70 -0.54
CA ALA A 278 -2.41 20.09 0.25
C ALA A 278 -2.96 19.45 1.53
N ILE A 279 -2.37 18.32 1.90
CA ILE A 279 -2.53 17.64 3.19
C ILE A 279 -1.14 17.63 3.85
N CYS A 280 -1.02 18.20 5.04
CA CYS A 280 0.25 18.26 5.76
C CYS A 280 0.71 16.88 6.24
N ASP A 281 1.94 16.81 6.76
CA ASP A 281 2.52 15.58 7.30
C ASP A 281 1.70 15.01 8.47
N LYS A 282 1.80 13.68 8.67
CA LYS A 282 1.21 12.95 9.80
C LYS A 282 -0.31 13.08 9.94
N VAL A 283 -1.01 13.19 8.81
CA VAL A 283 -2.47 13.17 8.76
C VAL A 283 -2.98 11.75 8.57
N THR A 284 -3.98 11.38 9.36
CA THR A 284 -4.77 10.17 9.17
C THR A 284 -6.16 10.55 8.68
N VAL A 285 -6.56 10.03 7.52
CA VAL A 285 -7.95 10.08 7.07
C VAL A 285 -8.55 8.70 7.31
N THR A 286 -9.62 8.61 8.10
CA THR A 286 -10.28 7.31 8.34
C THR A 286 -10.98 6.79 7.08
N GLY A 287 -11.34 5.50 7.07
CA GLY A 287 -12.03 4.87 5.92
C GLY A 287 -13.26 5.65 5.45
N MET A 288 -13.45 5.67 4.12
CA MET A 288 -14.49 6.45 3.42
C MET A 288 -14.45 7.96 3.73
N GLY A 289 -13.24 8.51 3.91
CA GLY A 289 -13.02 9.94 4.10
C GLY A 289 -13.36 10.76 2.85
N MET A 290 -14.17 11.80 2.99
CA MET A 290 -14.49 12.77 1.93
C MET A 290 -13.71 14.07 2.18
N VAL A 291 -12.50 14.16 1.61
CA VAL A 291 -11.58 15.29 1.85
C VAL A 291 -11.78 16.37 0.78
N MET A 292 -12.58 17.38 1.14
CA MET A 292 -12.98 18.46 0.23
C MET A 292 -12.20 19.77 0.42
N ARG A 293 -11.33 19.85 1.43
CA ARG A 293 -10.57 21.05 1.80
C ARG A 293 -9.15 20.68 2.22
N PRO A 294 -8.18 21.60 2.09
CA PRO A 294 -6.83 21.40 2.62
C PRO A 294 -6.83 21.00 4.10
N ILE A 295 -5.86 20.19 4.49
CA ILE A 295 -5.63 19.80 5.89
C ILE A 295 -4.26 20.35 6.28
N THR A 296 -4.24 21.31 7.21
CA THR A 296 -3.02 22.04 7.60
C THR A 296 -2.45 21.60 8.94
N GLU A 297 -3.19 20.80 9.70
CA GLU A 297 -2.78 20.33 11.03
C GLU A 297 -2.69 18.80 11.05
N PRO A 298 -1.65 18.23 11.68
CA PRO A 298 -1.58 16.79 11.91
C PRO A 298 -2.74 16.31 12.78
N GLY A 299 -3.17 15.07 12.56
CA GLY A 299 -4.25 14.48 13.36
C GLY A 299 -5.10 13.49 12.59
N VAL A 300 -6.21 13.09 13.20
CA VAL A 300 -7.16 12.14 12.63
C VAL A 300 -8.42 12.88 12.17
N TYR A 301 -8.80 12.64 10.91
CA TYR A 301 -9.95 13.25 10.26
C TYR A 301 -10.91 12.17 9.75
N SER A 302 -12.21 12.41 9.87
CA SER A 302 -13.25 11.43 9.56
C SER A 302 -14.46 12.08 8.86
N SER A 303 -15.21 11.27 8.14
CA SER A 303 -16.50 11.67 7.55
C SER A 303 -17.47 10.49 7.46
N GLY A 304 -18.72 10.79 7.13
CA GLY A 304 -19.75 9.78 6.93
C GLY A 304 -20.61 9.52 8.17
N ILE A 305 -21.81 8.98 7.93
CA ILE A 305 -22.71 8.49 8.97
C ILE A 305 -22.63 6.96 8.94
N PRO A 306 -22.37 6.29 10.08
CA PRO A 306 -22.21 4.85 10.10
C PRO A 306 -23.51 4.11 9.76
N LEU A 307 -23.39 2.80 9.53
CA LEU A 307 -24.51 1.93 9.21
C LEU A 307 -25.58 1.94 10.31
N GLN A 308 -26.84 1.96 9.89
CA GLN A 308 -28.02 1.78 10.74
C GLN A 308 -28.96 0.76 10.11
N PRO A 309 -29.83 0.08 10.88
CA PRO A 309 -30.95 -0.68 10.33
C PRO A 309 -31.75 0.16 9.33
N ASN A 310 -32.16 -0.41 8.19
CA ASN A 310 -32.70 0.35 7.07
C ASN A 310 -33.86 1.29 7.44
N LYS A 311 -34.78 0.83 8.29
CA LYS A 311 -35.92 1.62 8.76
C LYS A 311 -35.48 2.87 9.51
N GLU A 312 -34.45 2.76 10.35
CA GLU A 312 -33.89 3.87 11.13
C GLU A 312 -33.11 4.82 10.21
N TRP A 313 -32.29 4.25 9.31
CA TRP A 313 -31.53 5.03 8.33
C TRP A 313 -32.42 5.95 7.49
N ARG A 314 -33.55 5.42 6.96
CA ARG A 314 -34.50 6.23 6.16
C ARG A 314 -35.03 7.43 6.95
N LYS A 315 -35.30 7.24 8.24
CA LYS A 315 -35.76 8.30 9.14
C LYS A 315 -34.66 9.34 9.37
N THR A 316 -33.44 8.90 9.67
CA THR A 316 -32.28 9.78 9.85
C THR A 316 -32.04 10.62 8.59
N ALA A 317 -32.01 9.99 7.41
CA ALA A 317 -31.77 10.67 6.14
C ALA A 317 -32.82 11.75 5.84
N ALA A 318 -34.12 11.45 6.02
CA ALA A 318 -35.19 12.42 5.82
C ALA A 318 -35.10 13.64 6.75
N LEU A 319 -34.65 13.44 8.00
CA LEU A 319 -34.43 14.54 8.94
C LEU A 319 -33.22 15.40 8.58
N VAL A 320 -32.10 14.77 8.18
CA VAL A 320 -30.89 15.48 7.76
C VAL A 320 -31.17 16.36 6.53
N MET A 321 -31.92 15.87 5.55
CA MET A 321 -32.33 16.67 4.37
C MET A 321 -33.17 17.90 4.75
N ASN A 322 -33.92 17.84 5.86
CA ASN A 322 -34.79 18.92 6.35
C ASN A 322 -34.18 19.71 7.51
N ILE A 323 -32.88 19.57 7.80
CA ILE A 323 -32.23 20.20 8.96
C ILE A 323 -32.33 21.73 8.94
N SER A 324 -32.34 22.34 7.75
CA SER A 324 -32.53 23.79 7.62
C SER A 324 -33.91 24.24 8.08
N GLU A 325 -34.96 23.47 7.81
CA GLU A 325 -36.32 23.79 8.25
C GLU A 325 -36.45 23.64 9.77
N MET A 326 -35.88 22.56 10.32
CA MET A 326 -35.77 22.40 11.78
C MET A 326 -35.07 23.59 12.43
N GLY A 327 -33.96 24.06 11.86
CA GLY A 327 -33.24 25.24 12.35
C GLY A 327 -34.07 26.54 12.29
N LYS A 328 -34.85 26.74 11.22
CA LYS A 328 -35.78 27.89 11.11
C LYS A 328 -36.87 27.82 12.19
N ARG A 329 -37.45 26.63 12.40
CA ARG A 329 -38.47 26.40 13.44
C ARG A 329 -37.91 26.63 14.84
N MET A 330 -36.70 26.16 15.14
CA MET A 330 -36.05 26.39 16.43
C MET A 330 -35.83 27.88 16.71
N LYS A 331 -35.24 28.62 15.76
CA LYS A 331 -35.06 30.07 15.87
C LYS A 331 -36.37 30.83 16.09
N ALA A 332 -37.46 30.39 15.44
CA ALA A 332 -38.77 30.99 15.63
C ALA A 332 -39.32 30.76 17.05
N ILE A 333 -39.08 29.59 17.63
CA ILE A 333 -39.44 29.27 19.01
C ILE A 333 -38.62 30.13 19.99
N GLU A 334 -37.29 30.17 19.84
CA GLU A 334 -36.39 30.99 20.69
C GLU A 334 -36.79 32.47 20.68
N ARG A 335 -37.11 33.04 19.51
CA ARG A 335 -37.58 34.43 19.39
C ARG A 335 -38.91 34.70 20.09
N LYS A 336 -39.81 33.71 20.17
CA LYS A 336 -41.09 33.86 20.88
C LYS A 336 -40.86 33.80 22.39
N LEU A 337 -40.00 32.90 22.85
CA LEU A 337 -39.67 32.78 24.26
C LEU A 337 -38.91 33.99 24.80
N ALA A 338 -38.00 34.59 24.02
CA ALA A 338 -37.26 35.79 24.43
C ALA A 338 -38.09 37.08 24.46
N LYS A 339 -39.34 37.05 23.96
CA LYS A 339 -40.28 38.19 23.97
C LYS A 339 -41.30 38.13 25.11
N ASN A 340 -41.34 37.01 25.82
CA ASN A 340 -42.15 36.80 27.03
C ASN A 340 -41.25 36.84 28.26
#